data_AF-A0A0C9VA98-F1
#
_entry.id   AF-A0A0C9VA98-F1
#
_cell.length_a   1.000
_cell.length_b   1.000
_cell.length_c   1.000
_cell.angle_alpha   90.00
_cell.angle_beta   90.00
_cell.angle_gamma   90.00
#
_symmetry.space_group_name_H-M   'P 1'
#
loop_
_entity.id
_entity.type
_entity.pdbx_description
1 polymer ?
#
loop_
_entity_poly.entity_id
_entity_poly.type
_entity_poly.pdbx_seq_one_letter_code
_entity_poly.pdbx_strand_id
1 'polypeptide(L)' 'MSYPLWLRCEKKQFERRAAITPTTAKKLIDAGYSISVERDDQRIFDDKEYEA' A
#
# COMPACT_ATOMS: atom_id res chain seq x y z
N MET A 1 14.26 6.83 14.58
CA MET A 1 13.76 5.45 14.47
C MET A 1 12.79 5.42 13.30
N SER A 2 13.08 4.71 12.21
CA SER A 2 12.11 4.52 11.12
C SER A 2 11.34 3.23 11.39
N TYR A 3 10.01 3.28 11.38
CA TYR A 3 9.15 2.12 11.60
C TYR A 3 8.66 1.61 10.23
N PRO A 4 9.11 0.43 9.78
CA PRO A 4 8.68 -0.10 8.50
C PRO A 4 7.23 -0.56 8.57
N LEU A 5 6.41 -0.12 7.62
CA LEU A 5 5.05 -0.60 7.39
C LEU A 5 5.05 -1.55 6.20
N TRP A 6 4.24 -2.59 6.29
CA TRP A 6 4.11 -3.60 5.24
C TRP A 6 2.63 -3.77 4.85
N LEU A 7 2.29 -3.34 3.64
CA LEU A 7 0.95 -3.52 3.07
C LEU A 7 0.88 -4.88 2.36
N ARG A 8 0.38 -5.89 3.08
CA ARG A 8 0.17 -7.25 2.55
C ARG A 8 -0.99 -7.30 1.56
N CYS A 9 -0.95 -8.24 0.62
CA CYS A 9 -2.10 -8.56 -0.22
C CYS A 9 -3.23 -9.18 0.60
N GLU A 10 -4.47 -8.85 0.25
CA GLU A 10 -5.61 -9.53 0.84
C GLU A 10 -5.78 -10.91 0.19
N LYS A 11 -6.38 -11.86 0.92
CA LYS A 11 -6.64 -13.22 0.40
C LYS A 11 -8.12 -13.55 0.34
N LYS A 12 -8.95 -12.68 0.90
CA LYS A 12 -10.40 -12.87 0.94
C LYS A 12 -10.96 -12.63 -0.46
N GLN A 13 -11.76 -13.58 -0.94
CA GLN A 13 -12.39 -13.48 -2.25
C GLN A 13 -13.20 -12.18 -2.39
N PHE A 14 -12.99 -11.47 -3.49
CA PHE A 14 -13.64 -10.19 -3.82
C PHE A 14 -13.29 -9.02 -2.90
N GLU A 15 -12.30 -9.14 -2.01
CA GLU A 15 -11.80 -8.02 -1.23
C GLU A 15 -10.84 -7.18 -2.08
N ARG A 16 -11.37 -6.11 -2.67
CA ARG A 16 -10.60 -5.19 -3.53
C ARG A 16 -10.05 -3.97 -2.78
N ARG A 17 -10.43 -3.77 -1.52
CA ARG A 17 -9.96 -2.61 -0.73
C ARG A 17 -8.53 -2.83 -0.27
N ALA A 18 -7.80 -1.73 -0.11
CA ALA A 18 -6.50 -1.71 0.53
C ALA A 18 -6.57 -0.91 1.83
N ALA A 19 -5.85 -1.35 2.86
CA ALA A 19 -5.79 -0.64 4.14
C ALA A 19 -5.14 0.75 4.00
N ILE A 20 -4.19 0.90 3.08
CA ILE A 20 -3.49 2.15 2.78
C ILE A 20 -3.69 2.45 1.30
N THR A 21 -4.24 3.62 0.98
CA THR A 21 -4.37 4.11 -0.40
C THR A 21 -3.03 4.68 -0.89
N PRO A 22 -2.80 4.78 -2.22
CA PRO A 22 -1.58 5.41 -2.75
C PRO A 22 -1.32 6.81 -2.20
N THR A 23 -2.37 7.63 -2.10
CA THR A 23 -2.32 8.97 -1.50
C THR A 23 -1.91 8.97 -0.03
N THR A 24 -2.33 7.96 0.74
CA THR A 24 -1.95 7.84 2.15
C THR A 24 -0.54 7.29 2.29
N ALA A 25 -0.13 6.37 1.43
CA ALA A 25 1.24 5.86 1.38
C ALA A 25 2.24 7.00 1.15
N LYS A 26 1.94 7.91 0.21
CA LYS A 26 2.74 9.12 -0.04
C LYS A 26 2.89 9.99 1.20
N LYS A 27 1.79 10.31 1.88
CA LYS A 27 1.81 11.10 3.12
C LYS A 27 2.65 10.47 4.23
N LEU A 28 2.63 9.14 4.34
CA LEU A 28 3.42 8.41 5.32
C LEU A 28 4.91 8.42 4.97
N ILE A 29 5.26 8.27 3.69
CA ILE A 29 6.64 8.42 3.21
C ILE A 29 7.15 9.84 3.49
N ASP A 30 6.34 10.86 3.18
CA ASP A 30 6.65 12.28 3.46
C ASP A 30 6.83 12.54 4.96
N ALA A 31 6.12 11.80 5.81
CA ALA A 31 6.28 11.86 7.27
C ALA A 31 7.48 11.05 7.81
N GLY A 32 8.29 10.43 6.93
CA GLY A 32 9.52 9.71 7.28
C GLY A 32 9.33 8.22 7.59
N TYR A 33 8.18 7.64 7.28
CA TYR A 33 7.95 6.19 7.38
C TYR A 33 8.49 5.47 6.15
N SER A 34 8.91 4.23 6.33
CA SER A 34 9.24 3.32 5.23
C SER A 34 8.04 2.41 4.97
N ILE A 35 7.59 2.29 3.72
CA ILE A 35 6.45 1.46 3.34
C ILE A 35 6.85 0.49 2.24
N SER A 36 6.58 -0.79 2.45
CA SER A 36 6.62 -1.83 1.43
C SER A 36 5.20 -2.24 1.05
N VAL A 37 4.92 -2.32 -0.24
CA VAL A 37 3.62 -2.73 -0.77
C VAL A 37 3.78 -4.00 -1.58
N GLU A 38 3.07 -5.06 -1.21
CA GLU A 38 2.99 -6.27 -2.04
C GLU A 38 2.12 -6.01 -3.28
N ARG A 39 2.57 -6.55 -4.42
CA ARG A 39 1.88 -6.48 -5.71
C ARG A 39 0.64 -7.35 -5.70
N ASP A 40 -0.49 -6.80 -6.13
CA ASP A 40 -1.80 -7.47 -6.03
C ASP A 40 -2.76 -7.12 -7.17
N ASP A 41 -2.93 -8.04 -8.12
CA ASP A 41 -3.83 -7.87 -9.27
C ASP A 41 -5.32 -7.76 -8.87
N GLN A 42 -5.70 -8.14 -7.64
CA GLN A 42 -7.09 -8.10 -7.19
C GLN A 42 -7.49 -6.75 -6.58
N ARG A 43 -6.50 -5.92 -6.22
CA ARG A 43 -6.70 -4.64 -5.55
C ARG A 43 -7.32 -3.63 -6.52
N ILE A 44 -8.07 -2.68 -5.98
CA ILE A 44 -8.68 -1.60 -6.78
C ILE A 44 -7.66 -0.57 -7.32
N PHE A 45 -6.48 -0.48 -6.72
CA PHE A 45 -5.41 0.44 -7.09
C PHE A 45 -4.31 -0.34 -7.83
N ASP A 46 -3.83 0.21 -8.94
CA ASP A 46 -2.70 -0.34 -9.70
C ASP A 46 -1.41 -0.19 -8.87
N ASP A 47 -0.50 -1.16 -8.97
CA ASP A 47 0.83 -1.10 -8.36
C ASP A 47 1.57 0.19 -8.75
N LYS A 48 1.39 0.66 -9.99
CA LYS A 48 1.97 1.91 -10.49
C LYS A 48 1.53 3.15 -9.70
N GLU A 49 0.34 3.13 -9.12
CA GLU A 49 -0.14 4.24 -8.30
C GLU A 49 0.65 4.35 -6.99
N TYR A 50 1.14 3.23 -6.45
CA TYR A 50 2.00 3.22 -5.26
C TYR A 50 3.46 3.57 -5.56
N GLU A 51 3.89 3.49 -6.83
CA GLU A 51 5.25 3.82 -7.26
C GLU A 51 5.45 5.33 -7.59
N ALA A 52 4.41 6.17 -7.48
CA ALA A 52 4.37 7.60 -7.88
C ALA A 52 4.34 8.63 -6.72
#